data_AF-A0A660NW75-F1
#
_entry.id   AF-A0A660NW75-F1
#
_cell.length_a   1.000
_cell.length_b   1.000
_cell.length_c   1.000
_cell.angle_alpha   90.00
_cell.angle_beta   90.00
_cell.angle_gamma   90.00
#
_symmetry.space_group_name_H-M   'P 1'
#
loop_
_entity.id
_entity.type
_entity.pdbx_description
1 polymer ?
#
loop_
_entity_poly.entity_id
_entity_poly.type
_entity_poly.pdbx_seq_one_letter_code
_entity_poly.pdbx_strand_id
1 'polypeptide(L)'
;MEVRDVFELRKQGKIEEAYNAIRPMYAAHKGHYTTIAMFWIGVDVMRLRYQQRRLEEAYKIFQSLLRLYPTMDDKNLRGQATLLRAAMFVFDHDTSFSILNFVSERNVITKLTDDDWLTTESNGHPVQSLGMRIVGKVFKEVEGKPTVETALKAAPILAEALKHSPYNLNNQRYKAMIYTIMGKRGKAINIYRHLLRDRHRSVLYKELAALIDDRQLKIALLTRAIATQRDEKFRQRMRFQLANMLFNTHKPYAKYELEKCISARKAAKYAITWEMQNLSSSLNDVAAASEIDHKAFYRAQAAVVETYVKAIDIL
;
A
#
# COMPACT_ATOMS: atom_id res chain seq x y z
N MET A 1 -38.46 25.28 -0.79
CA MET A 1 -37.01 25.10 -0.60
C MET A 1 -36.44 24.71 -1.94
N GLU A 2 -35.53 25.52 -2.45
CA GLU A 2 -34.90 25.37 -3.77
C GLU A 2 -33.56 24.64 -3.64
N VAL A 3 -33.01 24.16 -4.76
CA VAL A 3 -31.69 23.48 -4.78
C VAL A 3 -30.58 24.40 -4.22
N ARG A 4 -30.72 25.71 -4.38
CA ARG A 4 -29.81 26.70 -3.80
C ARG A 4 -29.78 26.64 -2.27
N ASP A 5 -30.95 26.54 -1.63
CA ASP A 5 -31.07 26.48 -0.17
C ASP A 5 -30.39 25.21 0.38
N VAL A 6 -30.52 24.11 -0.36
CA VAL A 6 -29.86 22.84 -0.05
C VAL A 6 -28.33 22.99 -0.05
N PHE A 7 -27.76 23.70 -1.04
CA PHE A 7 -26.33 23.99 -1.05
C PHE A 7 -25.89 24.90 0.09
N GLU A 8 -26.73 25.84 0.54
CA GLU A 8 -26.42 26.65 1.71
C GLU A 8 -26.40 25.81 3.00
N LEU A 9 -27.36 24.89 3.19
CA LEU A 9 -27.32 23.92 4.29
C LEU A 9 -26.03 23.10 4.28
N ARG A 10 -25.61 22.62 3.10
CA ARG A 10 -24.36 21.90 2.91
C ARG A 10 -23.14 22.76 3.30
N LYS A 11 -23.09 24.02 2.88
CA LYS A 11 -22.00 24.96 3.25
C LYS A 11 -21.94 25.25 4.74
N GLN A 12 -23.09 25.28 5.41
CA GLN A 12 -23.20 25.44 6.87
C GLN A 12 -22.81 24.17 7.65
N GLY A 13 -22.46 23.07 6.98
CA GLY A 13 -22.13 21.79 7.61
C GLY A 13 -23.36 20.99 8.07
N LYS A 14 -24.58 21.43 7.72
CA LYS A 14 -25.84 20.74 8.05
C LYS A 14 -26.12 19.61 7.06
N ILE A 15 -25.22 18.63 7.03
CA ILE A 15 -25.18 17.58 6.00
C ILE A 15 -26.45 16.70 6.00
N GLU A 16 -26.97 16.36 7.18
CA GLU A 16 -28.19 15.55 7.30
C GLU A 16 -29.43 16.29 6.79
N GLU A 17 -29.57 17.56 7.17
CA GLU A 17 -30.68 18.41 6.72
C GLU A 17 -30.63 18.60 5.20
N ALA A 18 -29.45 18.89 4.65
CA ALA A 18 -29.25 18.99 3.20
C ALA A 18 -29.62 17.68 2.48
N TYR A 19 -29.28 16.52 3.06
CA TYR A 19 -29.60 15.22 2.47
C TYR A 19 -31.09 14.90 2.51
N ASN A 20 -31.75 15.17 3.64
CA ASN A 20 -33.19 14.97 3.77
C ASN A 20 -33.98 15.92 2.87
N ALA A 21 -33.45 17.12 2.61
CA ALA A 21 -34.01 18.08 1.67
C ALA A 21 -33.88 17.63 0.20
N ILE A 22 -32.69 17.19 -0.24
CA ILE A 22 -32.45 16.91 -1.65
C ILE A 22 -33.09 15.60 -2.14
N ARG A 23 -33.21 14.59 -1.28
CA ARG A 23 -33.77 13.27 -1.63
C ARG A 23 -35.17 13.35 -2.28
N PRO A 24 -36.19 13.98 -1.67
CA PRO A 24 -37.51 14.09 -2.29
C PRO A 24 -37.49 14.98 -3.54
N MET A 25 -36.68 16.04 -3.58
CA MET A 25 -36.55 16.90 -4.76
C MET A 25 -35.99 16.15 -5.96
N TYR A 26 -34.94 15.34 -5.76
CA TYR A 26 -34.37 14.49 -6.80
C TYR A 26 -35.33 13.38 -7.25
N ALA A 27 -36.10 12.80 -6.32
CA ALA A 27 -37.11 11.79 -6.63
C ALA A 27 -38.24 12.36 -7.51
N ALA A 28 -38.67 13.60 -7.25
CA ALA A 28 -39.70 14.29 -8.03
C ALA A 28 -39.17 14.79 -9.38
N HIS A 29 -37.94 15.32 -9.42
CA HIS A 29 -37.35 15.88 -10.63
C HIS A 29 -35.87 15.54 -10.77
N LYS A 30 -35.55 14.70 -11.75
CA LYS A 30 -34.17 14.27 -12.10
C LYS A 30 -33.50 15.24 -13.08
N GLY A 31 -33.53 16.53 -12.76
CA GLY A 31 -32.88 17.58 -13.54
C GLY A 31 -31.38 17.69 -13.30
N HIS A 32 -30.73 18.56 -14.08
CA HIS A 32 -29.28 18.82 -13.99
C HIS A 32 -28.85 19.22 -12.58
N TYR A 33 -29.48 20.26 -12.01
CA TYR A 33 -29.10 20.79 -10.70
C TYR A 33 -29.43 19.86 -9.53
N THR A 34 -30.56 19.15 -9.58
CA THR A 34 -30.93 18.18 -8.53
C THR A 34 -29.99 16.98 -8.55
N THR A 35 -29.55 16.53 -9.73
CA THR A 35 -28.56 15.45 -9.87
C THR A 35 -27.22 15.85 -9.28
N ILE A 36 -26.71 17.05 -9.61
CA ILE A 36 -25.45 17.57 -9.07
C ILE A 36 -25.53 17.71 -7.54
N ALA A 37 -26.61 18.31 -7.02
CA ALA A 37 -26.80 18.44 -5.57
C ALA A 37 -26.87 17.08 -4.87
N MET A 38 -27.65 16.13 -5.41
CA MET A 38 -27.76 14.78 -4.87
C MET A 38 -26.41 14.06 -4.82
N PHE A 39 -25.56 14.23 -5.84
CA PHE A 39 -24.23 13.65 -5.88
C PHE A 39 -23.32 14.21 -4.78
N TRP A 40 -23.16 15.54 -4.72
CA TRP A 40 -22.23 16.16 -3.78
C TRP A 40 -22.65 15.95 -2.32
N ILE A 41 -23.94 16.06 -2.02
CA ILE A 41 -24.46 15.83 -0.67
C ILE A 41 -24.40 14.35 -0.33
N GLY A 42 -24.70 13.46 -1.27
CA GLY A 42 -24.56 12.02 -1.08
C GLY A 42 -23.13 11.62 -0.71
N VAL A 43 -22.10 12.24 -1.32
CA VAL A 43 -20.70 12.02 -0.93
C VAL A 43 -20.44 12.47 0.51
N ASP A 44 -20.96 13.62 0.92
CA ASP A 44 -20.75 14.13 2.28
C ASP A 44 -21.43 13.25 3.33
N VAL A 45 -22.66 12.81 3.07
CA VAL A 45 -23.40 11.90 3.96
C VAL A 45 -22.72 10.53 4.02
N MET A 46 -22.21 10.02 2.90
CA MET A 46 -21.41 8.80 2.88
C MET A 46 -20.22 8.90 3.85
N ARG A 47 -19.47 10.00 3.78
CA ARG A 47 -18.33 10.24 4.70
C ARG A 47 -18.78 10.37 6.15
N LEU A 48 -19.88 11.07 6.41
CA LEU A 48 -20.46 11.21 7.75
C LEU A 48 -20.84 9.84 8.32
N ARG A 49 -21.48 8.96 7.54
CA ARG A 49 -21.85 7.61 7.98
C ARG A 49 -20.64 6.76 8.36
N TYR A 50 -19.54 6.85 7.60
CA TYR A 50 -18.30 6.18 7.97
C TYR A 50 -17.70 6.72 9.28
N GLN A 51 -17.70 8.04 9.50
CA GLN A 51 -17.26 8.64 10.77
C GLN A 51 -18.11 8.14 11.95
N GLN A 52 -19.42 7.96 11.73
CA GLN A 52 -20.37 7.40 12.68
C GLN A 52 -20.28 5.86 12.81
N ARG A 53 -19.32 5.20 12.16
CA ARG A 53 -19.19 3.72 12.09
C ARG A 53 -20.40 2.99 11.49
N ARG A 54 -21.27 3.69 10.75
CA ARG A 54 -22.42 3.12 10.02
C ARG A 54 -21.99 2.65 8.63
N LEU A 55 -21.15 1.62 8.59
CA LEU A 55 -20.45 1.18 7.37
C LEU A 55 -21.39 0.68 6.28
N GLU A 56 -22.42 -0.08 6.65
CA GLU A 56 -23.40 -0.62 5.68
C GLU A 56 -24.21 0.48 5.00
N GLU A 57 -24.66 1.49 5.77
CA GLU A 57 -25.36 2.65 5.23
C GLU A 57 -24.45 3.45 4.29
N ALA A 58 -23.21 3.67 4.70
CA ALA A 58 -22.23 4.37 3.88
C ALA A 58 -22.00 3.64 2.55
N TYR A 59 -21.88 2.32 2.58
CA TYR A 59 -21.73 1.50 1.37
C TYR A 59 -22.96 1.55 0.46
N LYS A 60 -24.19 1.51 1.01
CA LYS A 60 -25.43 1.69 0.23
C LYS A 60 -25.50 3.06 -0.44
N ILE A 61 -25.03 4.11 0.23
CA ILE A 61 -24.94 5.46 -0.35
C ILE A 61 -23.91 5.46 -1.48
N PHE A 62 -22.72 4.85 -1.29
CA PHE A 62 -21.72 4.72 -2.34
C PHE A 62 -22.27 4.01 -3.59
N GLN A 63 -22.96 2.88 -3.43
CA GLN A 63 -23.61 2.17 -4.54
C GLN A 63 -24.67 3.03 -5.25
N SER A 64 -25.36 3.91 -4.51
CA SER A 64 -26.31 4.86 -5.08
C SER A 64 -25.60 5.98 -5.86
N LEU A 65 -24.46 6.47 -5.37
CA LEU A 65 -23.60 7.42 -6.10
C LEU A 65 -23.07 6.80 -7.41
N LEU A 66 -22.72 5.51 -7.41
CA LEU A 66 -22.27 4.80 -8.61
C LEU A 66 -23.34 4.73 -9.71
N ARG A 67 -24.61 4.63 -9.31
CA ARG A 67 -25.78 4.64 -10.22
C ARG A 67 -26.14 6.05 -10.68
N LEU A 68 -25.93 7.05 -9.82
CA LEU A 68 -26.21 8.45 -10.09
C LEU A 68 -25.20 9.07 -11.05
N TYR A 69 -23.91 8.78 -10.86
CA TYR A 69 -22.81 9.47 -11.55
C TYR A 69 -22.93 9.50 -13.08
N PRO A 70 -23.32 8.41 -13.80
CA PRO A 70 -23.49 8.44 -15.25
C PRO A 70 -24.55 9.45 -15.77
N THR A 71 -25.45 9.91 -14.89
CA THR A 71 -26.49 10.90 -15.23
C THR A 71 -26.08 12.33 -14.91
N MET A 72 -24.94 12.52 -14.24
CA MET A 72 -24.43 13.82 -13.84
C MET A 72 -23.57 14.42 -14.95
N ASP A 73 -23.78 15.69 -15.26
CA ASP A 73 -22.90 16.44 -16.16
C ASP A 73 -21.58 16.77 -15.44
N ASP A 74 -20.48 16.10 -15.82
CA ASP A 74 -19.17 16.19 -15.19
C ASP A 74 -18.06 16.56 -16.19
N LYS A 75 -18.27 17.63 -16.96
CA LYS A 75 -17.34 18.09 -18.00
C LYS A 75 -15.90 18.33 -17.51
N ASN A 76 -15.73 18.66 -16.24
CA ASN A 76 -14.43 18.93 -15.62
C ASN A 76 -13.86 17.75 -14.82
N LEU A 77 -14.51 16.58 -14.85
CA LEU A 77 -14.08 15.32 -14.22
C LEU A 77 -13.92 15.40 -12.69
N ARG A 78 -14.42 16.46 -12.04
CA ARG A 78 -14.35 16.61 -10.58
C ARG A 78 -15.22 15.59 -9.86
N GLY A 79 -16.37 15.25 -10.44
CA GLY A 79 -17.23 14.18 -9.95
C GLY A 79 -16.51 12.83 -9.99
N GLN A 80 -15.81 12.54 -11.10
CA GLN A 80 -15.02 11.33 -11.25
C GLN A 80 -13.92 11.21 -10.20
N ALA A 81 -13.13 12.27 -10.03
CA ALA A 81 -12.06 12.32 -9.03
C ALA A 81 -12.62 12.15 -7.62
N THR A 82 -13.80 12.72 -7.34
CA THR A 82 -14.51 12.55 -6.07
C THR A 82 -14.98 11.12 -5.85
N LEU A 83 -15.49 10.46 -6.89
CA LEU A 83 -15.92 9.08 -6.83
C LEU A 83 -14.73 8.12 -6.60
N LEU A 84 -13.57 8.42 -7.18
CA LEU A 84 -12.33 7.68 -6.91
C LEU A 84 -11.88 7.82 -5.45
N ARG A 85 -11.93 9.03 -4.90
CA ARG A 85 -11.65 9.25 -3.46
C ARG A 85 -12.64 8.49 -2.58
N ALA A 86 -13.91 8.42 -2.97
CA ALA A 86 -14.92 7.62 -2.28
C ALA A 86 -14.58 6.12 -2.35
N ALA A 87 -14.24 5.60 -3.53
CA ALA A 87 -13.88 4.20 -3.71
C ALA A 87 -12.66 3.78 -2.87
N MET A 88 -11.63 4.63 -2.76
CA MET A 88 -10.50 4.37 -1.87
C MET A 88 -10.93 4.25 -0.40
N PHE A 89 -11.91 5.04 -0.01
CA PHE A 89 -12.41 5.04 1.36
C PHE A 89 -13.24 3.80 1.65
N VAL A 90 -14.06 3.36 0.69
CA VAL A 90 -14.77 2.06 0.76
C VAL A 90 -13.77 0.91 0.88
N PHE A 91 -12.74 0.88 0.04
CA PHE A 91 -11.69 -0.15 0.08
C PHE A 91 -10.99 -0.27 1.43
N ASP A 92 -10.85 0.82 2.18
CA ASP A 92 -10.25 0.79 3.52
C ASP A 92 -11.17 0.20 4.61
N HIS A 93 -12.47 0.05 4.33
CA HIS A 93 -13.49 -0.35 5.31
C HIS A 93 -14.33 -1.56 4.91
N ASP A 94 -14.27 -2.00 3.65
CA ASP A 94 -15.00 -3.15 3.13
C ASP A 94 -14.01 -4.14 2.48
N THR A 95 -13.88 -5.32 3.08
CA THR A 95 -12.95 -6.37 2.63
C THR A 95 -13.41 -7.09 1.36
N SER A 96 -14.66 -6.93 0.96
CA SER A 96 -15.24 -7.49 -0.26
C SER A 96 -15.06 -6.57 -1.48
N PHE A 97 -14.85 -5.28 -1.25
CA PHE A 97 -14.70 -4.30 -2.32
C PHE A 97 -13.33 -4.40 -3.00
N SER A 98 -13.32 -4.58 -4.32
CA SER A 98 -12.11 -4.59 -5.14
C SER A 98 -11.90 -3.21 -5.79
N ILE A 99 -10.87 -2.49 -5.33
CA ILE A 99 -10.47 -1.22 -5.97
C ILE A 99 -9.83 -1.50 -7.33
N LEU A 100 -9.16 -2.65 -7.50
CA LEU A 100 -8.60 -3.07 -8.79
C LEU A 100 -9.69 -3.22 -9.85
N ASN A 101 -10.75 -4.00 -9.58
CA ASN A 101 -11.85 -4.17 -10.52
C ASN A 101 -12.56 -2.82 -10.75
N PHE A 102 -12.81 -2.05 -9.69
CA PHE A 102 -13.42 -0.72 -9.81
C PHE A 102 -12.67 0.20 -10.78
N VAL A 103 -11.34 0.24 -10.69
CA VAL A 103 -10.51 1.11 -11.53
C VAL A 103 -10.37 0.56 -12.95
N SER A 104 -10.16 -0.74 -13.09
CA SER A 104 -9.89 -1.38 -14.39
C SER A 104 -11.14 -1.46 -15.28
N GLU A 105 -12.28 -1.91 -14.77
CA GLU A 105 -13.52 -2.11 -15.55
C GLU A 105 -14.10 -0.78 -16.05
N ARG A 106 -13.90 0.31 -15.30
CA ARG A 106 -14.40 1.65 -15.63
C ARG A 106 -13.39 2.49 -16.41
N ASN A 107 -12.18 1.99 -16.60
CA ASN A 107 -11.03 2.69 -17.19
C ASN A 107 -10.87 4.13 -16.68
N VAL A 108 -11.01 4.32 -15.37
CA VAL A 108 -11.00 5.66 -14.73
C VAL A 108 -9.61 6.25 -14.61
N ILE A 109 -8.57 5.42 -14.65
CA ILE A 109 -7.18 5.88 -14.52
C ILE A 109 -6.77 6.75 -15.71
N THR A 110 -7.24 6.44 -16.92
CA THR A 110 -6.96 7.21 -18.14
C THR A 110 -7.82 8.46 -18.28
N LYS A 111 -8.75 8.67 -17.35
CA LYS A 111 -9.65 9.81 -17.28
C LYS A 111 -9.29 10.76 -16.13
N LEU A 112 -8.13 10.57 -15.52
CA LEU A 112 -7.56 11.55 -14.58
C LEU A 112 -6.93 12.68 -15.39
N THR A 113 -7.11 13.92 -14.94
CA THR A 113 -6.43 15.07 -15.54
C THR A 113 -4.98 15.15 -15.06
N ASP A 114 -4.15 15.96 -15.72
CA ASP A 114 -2.76 16.17 -15.28
C ASP A 114 -2.69 16.68 -13.83
N ASP A 115 -3.64 17.52 -13.41
CA ASP A 115 -3.76 18.02 -12.04
C ASP A 115 -3.96 16.89 -11.02
N ASP A 116 -4.66 15.80 -11.38
CA ASP A 116 -4.86 14.66 -10.49
C ASP A 116 -3.57 13.85 -10.26
N TRP A 117 -2.53 14.09 -11.06
CA TRP A 117 -1.20 13.49 -10.93
C TRP A 117 -0.20 14.39 -10.20
N LEU A 118 -0.51 15.67 -9.99
CA LEU A 118 0.34 16.60 -9.28
C LEU A 118 0.32 16.38 -7.76
N THR A 119 1.51 16.43 -7.16
CA THR A 119 1.66 16.46 -5.70
C THR A 119 1.27 17.85 -5.22
N THR A 120 0.39 17.92 -4.23
CA THR A 120 -0.03 19.19 -3.64
C THR A 120 0.59 19.36 -2.26
N GLU A 121 0.56 20.57 -1.70
CA GLU A 121 0.95 20.79 -0.31
C GLU A 121 -0.29 20.94 0.58
N SER A 122 -0.22 20.39 1.80
CA SER A 122 -1.21 20.62 2.85
C SER A 122 -0.48 20.77 4.18
N ASN A 123 -0.70 21.89 4.88
CA ASN A 123 -0.03 22.22 6.14
C ASN A 123 1.51 22.11 6.06
N GLY A 124 2.11 22.55 4.95
CA GLY A 124 3.56 22.48 4.72
C GLY A 124 4.11 21.06 4.45
N HIS A 125 3.24 20.06 4.28
CA HIS A 125 3.63 18.70 3.95
C HIS A 125 3.17 18.31 2.54
N PRO A 126 4.01 17.62 1.76
CA PRO A 126 3.63 17.13 0.44
C PRO A 126 2.57 16.03 0.59
N VAL A 127 1.45 16.22 -0.09
CA VAL A 127 0.34 15.28 -0.21
C VAL A 127 0.44 14.59 -1.57
N GLN A 128 0.56 13.27 -1.52
CA GLN A 128 0.60 12.44 -2.72
C GLN A 128 -0.63 12.70 -3.61
N SER A 129 -0.39 12.79 -4.91
CA SER A 129 -1.43 13.01 -5.92
C SER A 129 -2.55 11.96 -5.89
N LEU A 130 -3.73 12.31 -6.40
CA LEU A 130 -4.87 11.38 -6.42
C LEU A 130 -4.52 10.12 -7.21
N GLY A 131 -3.95 10.27 -8.41
CA GLY A 131 -3.54 9.15 -9.26
C GLY A 131 -2.59 8.21 -8.52
N MET A 132 -1.57 8.74 -7.86
CA MET A 132 -0.61 7.93 -7.12
C MET A 132 -1.20 7.27 -5.86
N ARG A 133 -2.17 7.91 -5.19
CA ARG A 133 -2.90 7.29 -4.06
C ARG A 133 -3.76 6.11 -4.54
N ILE A 134 -4.45 6.24 -5.67
CA ILE A 134 -5.24 5.17 -6.28
C ILE A 134 -4.34 3.99 -6.67
N VAL A 135 -3.24 4.25 -7.37
CA VAL A 135 -2.23 3.24 -7.73
C VAL A 135 -1.74 2.51 -6.48
N GLY A 136 -1.45 3.24 -5.40
CA GLY A 136 -1.04 2.65 -4.14
C GLY A 136 -2.09 1.70 -3.53
N LYS A 137 -3.38 2.04 -3.61
CA LYS A 137 -4.47 1.16 -3.14
C LYS A 137 -4.63 -0.09 -4.01
N VAL A 138 -4.57 0.07 -5.33
CA VAL A 138 -4.60 -1.04 -6.29
C VAL A 138 -3.48 -2.03 -5.98
N PHE A 139 -2.25 -1.56 -5.82
CA PHE A 139 -1.13 -2.46 -5.54
C PHE A 139 -1.12 -3.03 -4.12
N LYS A 140 -1.76 -2.37 -3.15
CA LYS A 140 -2.05 -2.98 -1.84
C LYS A 140 -2.98 -4.18 -1.98
N GLU A 141 -3.99 -4.11 -2.85
CA GLU A 141 -4.87 -5.25 -3.15
C GLU A 141 -4.11 -6.39 -3.86
N VAL A 142 -3.32 -6.05 -4.89
CA VAL A 142 -2.50 -7.02 -5.64
C VAL A 142 -1.49 -7.72 -4.73
N GLU A 143 -0.82 -6.99 -3.83
CA GLU A 143 0.12 -7.57 -2.87
C GLU A 143 -0.57 -8.55 -1.91
N GLY A 144 -1.83 -8.28 -1.54
CA GLY A 144 -2.60 -9.15 -0.65
C GLY A 144 -3.10 -10.44 -1.31
N LYS A 145 -3.35 -10.42 -2.63
CA LYS A 145 -3.87 -11.56 -3.41
C LYS A 145 -3.15 -11.70 -4.75
N PRO A 146 -1.83 -12.01 -4.76
CA PRO A 146 -1.03 -12.00 -5.97
C PRO A 146 -1.41 -13.15 -6.90
N THR A 147 -1.95 -12.81 -8.07
CA THR A 147 -2.28 -13.76 -9.14
C THR A 147 -1.94 -13.16 -10.51
N VAL A 148 -1.71 -14.01 -11.51
CA VAL A 148 -1.47 -13.56 -12.89
C VAL A 148 -2.60 -12.65 -13.38
N GLU A 149 -3.85 -12.99 -13.09
CA GLU A 149 -5.02 -12.17 -13.44
C GLU A 149 -4.94 -10.76 -12.82
N THR A 150 -4.68 -10.66 -11.51
CA THR A 150 -4.58 -9.35 -10.84
C THR A 150 -3.42 -8.51 -11.38
N ALA A 151 -2.29 -9.14 -11.72
CA ALA A 151 -1.14 -8.46 -12.32
C ALA A 151 -1.46 -7.94 -13.72
N LEU A 152 -2.18 -8.71 -14.55
CA LEU A 152 -2.61 -8.30 -15.88
C LEU A 152 -3.58 -7.12 -15.82
N LYS A 153 -4.54 -7.13 -14.87
CA LYS A 153 -5.46 -5.99 -14.64
C LYS A 153 -4.73 -4.75 -14.12
N ALA A 154 -3.71 -4.92 -13.28
CA ALA A 154 -2.96 -3.81 -12.69
C ALA A 154 -1.91 -3.19 -13.64
N ALA A 155 -1.43 -3.94 -14.64
CA ALA A 155 -0.37 -3.48 -15.53
C ALA A 155 -0.72 -2.21 -16.33
N PRO A 156 -1.91 -2.05 -16.94
CA PRO A 156 -2.30 -0.80 -17.59
C PRO A 156 -2.38 0.40 -16.63
N ILE A 157 -2.84 0.17 -15.40
CA ILE A 157 -2.92 1.20 -14.35
C ILE A 157 -1.51 1.70 -13.99
N LEU A 158 -0.56 0.78 -13.84
CA LEU A 158 0.83 1.15 -13.60
C LEU A 158 1.49 1.82 -14.80
N ALA A 159 1.19 1.36 -16.02
CA ALA A 159 1.72 1.95 -17.23
C ALA A 159 1.33 3.44 -17.33
N GLU A 160 0.10 3.78 -16.97
CA GLU A 160 -0.34 5.17 -16.89
C GLU A 160 0.43 5.94 -15.82
N ALA A 161 0.54 5.40 -14.60
CA ALA A 161 1.29 6.03 -13.52
C ALA A 161 2.78 6.27 -13.84
N LEU A 162 3.39 5.39 -14.65
CA LEU A 162 4.78 5.51 -15.08
C LEU A 162 5.00 6.63 -16.11
N LYS A 163 3.97 7.06 -16.86
CA LYS A 163 4.08 8.23 -17.75
C LYS A 163 4.29 9.51 -16.94
N HIS A 164 3.57 9.65 -15.83
CA HIS A 164 3.60 10.82 -14.95
C HIS A 164 4.74 10.79 -13.94
N SER A 165 5.22 9.61 -13.58
CA SER A 165 6.19 9.43 -12.50
C SER A 165 7.07 8.20 -12.74
N PRO A 166 7.93 8.21 -13.78
CA PRO A 166 8.70 7.03 -14.20
C PRO A 166 9.69 6.58 -13.13
N TYR A 167 10.35 7.51 -12.44
CA TYR A 167 11.39 7.19 -11.43
C TYR A 167 10.84 7.11 -10.00
N ASN A 168 9.52 7.15 -9.81
CA ASN A 168 8.94 7.01 -8.48
C ASN A 168 9.26 5.63 -7.91
N LEU A 169 9.79 5.62 -6.68
CA LEU A 169 10.23 4.40 -6.02
C LEU A 169 9.12 3.33 -5.93
N ASN A 170 7.90 3.73 -5.60
CA ASN A 170 6.79 2.78 -5.48
C ASN A 170 6.38 2.24 -6.85
N ASN A 171 6.35 3.07 -7.89
CA ASN A 171 6.06 2.59 -9.25
C ASN A 171 7.09 1.56 -9.72
N GLN A 172 8.38 1.76 -9.43
CA GLN A 172 9.42 0.77 -9.75
C GLN A 172 9.25 -0.52 -8.94
N ARG A 173 8.88 -0.43 -7.66
CA ARG A 173 8.54 -1.61 -6.85
C ARG A 173 7.31 -2.35 -7.39
N TYR A 174 6.26 -1.63 -7.79
CA TYR A 174 5.07 -2.21 -8.42
C TYR A 174 5.38 -2.90 -9.75
N LYS A 175 6.29 -2.33 -10.54
CA LYS A 175 6.80 -2.96 -11.77
C LYS A 175 7.53 -4.27 -11.46
N ALA A 176 8.38 -4.29 -10.44
CA ALA A 176 9.06 -5.51 -9.99
C ALA A 176 8.09 -6.56 -9.41
N MET A 177 7.03 -6.11 -8.71
CA MET A 177 5.96 -6.97 -8.21
C MET A 177 5.21 -7.66 -9.35
N ILE A 178 4.82 -6.93 -10.39
CA ILE A 178 4.20 -7.53 -11.60
C ILE A 178 5.14 -8.56 -12.21
N TYR A 179 6.43 -8.23 -12.41
CA TYR A 179 7.37 -9.20 -12.97
C TYR A 179 7.52 -10.45 -12.11
N THR A 180 7.52 -10.31 -10.79
CA THR A 180 7.53 -11.43 -9.85
C THR A 180 6.32 -12.33 -10.06
N ILE A 181 5.11 -11.75 -10.08
CA ILE A 181 3.85 -12.49 -10.26
C ILE A 181 3.80 -13.18 -11.64
N MET A 182 4.33 -12.53 -12.67
CA MET A 182 4.39 -13.07 -14.03
C MET A 182 5.54 -14.07 -14.26
N GLY A 183 6.25 -14.51 -13.21
CA GLY A 183 7.36 -15.46 -13.32
C GLY A 183 8.65 -14.87 -13.94
N LYS A 184 8.70 -13.56 -14.23
CA LYS A 184 9.84 -12.86 -14.83
C LYS A 184 10.84 -12.42 -13.76
N ARG A 185 11.29 -13.37 -12.92
CA ARG A 185 12.10 -13.14 -11.71
C ARG A 185 13.37 -12.33 -11.97
N GLY A 186 14.12 -12.62 -13.04
CA GLY A 186 15.33 -11.87 -13.40
C GLY A 186 15.09 -10.37 -13.62
N LYS A 187 13.96 -10.00 -14.25
CA LYS A 187 13.61 -8.58 -14.44
C LYS A 187 13.30 -7.88 -13.12
N ALA A 188 12.61 -8.55 -12.21
CA ALA A 188 12.33 -8.02 -10.88
C ALA A 188 13.62 -7.81 -10.07
N ILE A 189 14.53 -8.80 -10.08
CA ILE A 189 15.85 -8.72 -9.43
C ILE A 189 16.64 -7.52 -9.95
N ASN A 190 16.70 -7.32 -11.27
CA ASN A 190 17.44 -6.21 -11.87
C ASN A 190 16.89 -4.85 -11.44
N ILE A 191 15.57 -4.69 -11.35
CA ILE A 191 14.95 -3.46 -10.82
C ILE A 191 15.39 -3.21 -9.37
N TYR A 192 15.31 -4.23 -8.50
CA TYR A 192 15.70 -4.04 -7.10
C TYR A 192 17.18 -3.75 -6.93
N ARG A 193 18.05 -4.44 -7.67
CA ARG A 193 19.50 -4.16 -7.67
C ARG A 193 19.76 -2.72 -8.12
N HIS A 194 19.11 -2.25 -9.19
CA HIS A 194 19.23 -0.87 -9.63
C HIS A 194 18.77 0.13 -8.56
N LEU A 195 17.59 -0.07 -7.96
CA LEU A 195 17.08 0.79 -6.89
C LEU A 195 18.02 0.84 -5.67
N LEU A 196 18.64 -0.29 -5.32
CA LEU A 196 19.54 -0.40 -4.17
C LEU A 196 20.91 0.27 -4.36
N ARG A 197 21.24 0.75 -5.57
CA ARG A 197 22.46 1.54 -5.80
C ARG A 197 22.45 2.85 -5.00
N ASP A 198 21.31 3.54 -5.01
CA ASP A 198 21.18 4.88 -4.42
C ASP A 198 20.14 4.96 -3.29
N ARG A 199 19.38 3.87 -3.06
CA ARG A 199 18.27 3.85 -2.10
C ARG A 199 18.39 2.66 -1.17
N HIS A 200 19.01 2.86 -0.01
CA HIS A 200 19.18 1.81 1.01
C HIS A 200 17.96 1.67 1.93
N ARG A 201 16.79 1.34 1.37
CA ARG A 201 15.56 1.14 2.15
C ARG A 201 15.35 -0.34 2.50
N SER A 202 15.02 -0.60 3.76
CA SER A 202 14.74 -1.95 4.30
C SER A 202 13.83 -2.79 3.41
N VAL A 203 12.74 -2.19 2.90
CA VAL A 203 11.76 -2.87 2.05
C VAL A 203 12.37 -3.42 0.76
N LEU A 204 13.34 -2.72 0.15
CA LEU A 204 13.97 -3.14 -1.09
C LEU A 204 14.87 -4.37 -0.88
N TYR A 205 15.64 -4.38 0.21
CA TYR A 205 16.44 -5.54 0.59
C TYR A 205 15.55 -6.75 0.89
N LYS A 206 14.45 -6.55 1.62
CA LYS A 206 13.49 -7.61 1.94
C LYS A 206 12.84 -8.19 0.67
N GLU A 207 12.36 -7.34 -0.23
CA GLU A 207 11.72 -7.77 -1.48
C GLU A 207 12.71 -8.49 -2.39
N LEU A 208 13.95 -7.99 -2.52
CA LEU A 208 15.01 -8.68 -3.24
C LEU A 208 15.35 -10.03 -2.61
N ALA A 209 15.45 -10.12 -1.28
CA ALA A 209 15.75 -11.37 -0.58
C ALA A 209 14.71 -12.48 -0.87
N ALA A 210 13.43 -12.10 -1.03
CA ALA A 210 12.38 -13.04 -1.41
C ALA A 210 12.55 -13.62 -2.83
N LEU A 211 13.30 -12.92 -3.69
CA LEU A 211 13.62 -13.30 -5.07
C LEU A 211 14.99 -13.95 -5.24
N ILE A 212 15.70 -14.29 -4.17
CA ILE A 212 17.00 -14.97 -4.25
C ILE A 212 16.86 -16.41 -3.77
N ASP A 213 17.45 -17.37 -4.49
CA ASP A 213 17.50 -18.77 -4.07
C ASP A 213 18.75 -19.05 -3.24
N ASP A 214 19.87 -18.41 -3.58
CA ASP A 214 21.12 -18.52 -2.83
C ASP A 214 20.93 -18.12 -1.36
N ARG A 215 21.19 -19.08 -0.47
CA ARG A 215 20.93 -18.95 0.96
C ARG A 215 21.82 -17.89 1.61
N GLN A 216 23.09 -17.81 1.21
CA GLN A 216 24.06 -16.87 1.79
C GLN A 216 23.69 -15.42 1.43
N LEU A 217 23.40 -15.15 0.16
CA LEU A 217 22.96 -13.84 -0.30
C LEU A 217 21.61 -13.45 0.31
N LYS A 218 20.68 -14.40 0.49
CA LYS A 218 19.41 -14.12 1.18
C LYS A 218 19.63 -13.74 2.65
N ILE A 219 20.54 -14.42 3.37
CA ILE A 219 20.97 -14.02 4.71
C ILE A 219 21.53 -12.59 4.67
N ALA A 220 22.43 -12.31 3.73
CA ALA A 220 23.08 -11.02 3.60
C ALA A 220 22.08 -9.88 3.32
N LEU A 221 21.09 -10.11 2.47
CA LEU A 221 20.03 -9.15 2.19
C LEU A 221 19.12 -8.93 3.40
N LEU A 222 18.77 -9.98 4.15
CA LEU A 222 17.95 -9.86 5.35
C LEU A 222 18.67 -9.07 6.46
N THR A 223 19.98 -9.25 6.67
CA THR A 223 20.72 -8.43 7.64
C THR A 223 20.69 -6.95 7.26
N ARG A 224 20.84 -6.63 5.96
CA ARG A 224 20.69 -5.25 5.45
C ARG A 224 19.28 -4.71 5.62
N ALA A 225 18.26 -5.54 5.41
CA ALA A 225 16.87 -5.16 5.62
C ALA A 225 16.60 -4.81 7.10
N ILE A 226 17.15 -5.58 8.04
CA ILE A 226 17.02 -5.34 9.48
C ILE A 226 17.80 -4.08 9.89
N ALA A 227 19.05 -3.94 9.46
CA ALA A 227 19.92 -2.82 9.82
C ALA A 227 19.38 -1.46 9.35
N THR A 228 18.70 -1.41 8.20
CA THR A 228 18.17 -0.17 7.61
C THR A 228 16.73 0.15 8.02
N GLN A 229 16.04 -0.78 8.70
CA GLN A 229 14.73 -0.51 9.28
C GLN A 229 14.91 0.27 10.58
N ARG A 230 14.27 1.43 10.76
CA ARG A 230 14.43 2.23 11.99
C ARG A 230 13.52 1.75 13.13
N ASP A 231 12.32 1.31 12.80
CA ASP A 231 11.31 0.93 13.78
C ASP A 231 11.36 -0.57 14.06
N GLU A 232 11.65 -0.92 15.32
CA GLU A 232 11.82 -2.30 15.78
C GLU A 232 10.55 -3.13 15.54
N LYS A 233 9.36 -2.53 15.55
CA LYS A 233 8.09 -3.25 15.29
C LYS A 233 8.08 -3.91 13.90
N PHE A 234 8.76 -3.31 12.93
CA PHE A 234 8.86 -3.84 11.57
C PHE A 234 10.05 -4.79 11.37
N ARG A 235 10.99 -4.86 12.33
CA ARG A 235 12.14 -5.78 12.27
C ARG A 235 11.78 -7.21 12.67
N GLN A 236 10.81 -7.38 13.58
CA GLN A 236 10.47 -8.66 14.23
C GLN A 236 10.37 -9.84 13.25
N ARG A 237 9.55 -9.72 12.19
CA ARG A 237 9.38 -10.79 11.20
C ARG A 237 10.68 -11.11 10.47
N MET A 238 11.45 -10.10 10.09
CA MET A 238 12.73 -10.30 9.40
C MET A 238 13.77 -10.94 10.31
N ARG A 239 13.84 -10.53 11.59
CA ARG A 239 14.73 -11.16 12.59
C ARG A 239 14.41 -12.64 12.78
N PHE A 240 13.12 -12.98 12.90
CA PHE A 240 12.72 -14.38 13.02
C PHE A 240 13.04 -15.19 11.76
N GLN A 241 12.82 -14.63 10.57
CA GLN A 241 13.24 -15.26 9.32
C GLN A 241 14.75 -15.49 9.28
N LEU A 242 15.54 -14.47 9.64
CA LEU A 242 17.00 -14.56 9.71
C LEU A 242 17.45 -15.61 10.74
N ALA A 243 16.85 -15.64 11.92
CA ALA A 243 17.15 -16.64 12.96
C ALA A 243 16.96 -18.08 12.45
N ASN A 244 15.84 -18.36 11.78
CA ASN A 244 15.60 -19.67 11.17
C ASN A 244 16.64 -20.02 10.10
N MET A 245 17.05 -19.05 9.27
CA MET A 245 18.07 -19.26 8.26
C MET A 245 19.46 -19.52 8.86
N LEU A 246 19.76 -18.94 10.02
CA LEU A 246 21.02 -19.11 10.73
C LEU A 246 21.05 -20.33 11.63
N PHE A 247 19.90 -20.92 11.98
CA PHE A 247 19.80 -21.99 12.98
C PHE A 247 20.75 -23.18 12.72
N ASN A 248 20.90 -23.60 11.46
CA ASN A 248 21.74 -24.77 11.13
C ASN A 248 23.22 -24.43 10.96
N THR A 249 23.57 -23.18 10.65
CA THR A 249 24.94 -22.82 10.24
C THR A 249 25.64 -21.91 11.25
N HIS A 250 24.88 -21.06 11.95
CA HIS A 250 25.36 -19.93 12.73
C HIS A 250 24.51 -19.75 14.01
N LYS A 251 24.43 -20.81 14.83
CA LYS A 251 23.56 -20.87 16.03
C LYS A 251 23.67 -19.68 16.98
N PRO A 252 24.86 -19.15 17.33
CA PRO A 252 24.95 -17.99 18.23
C PRO A 252 24.24 -16.74 17.69
N TYR A 253 24.36 -16.49 16.38
CA TYR A 253 23.69 -15.38 15.70
C TYR A 253 22.19 -15.63 15.56
N ALA A 254 21.78 -16.89 15.32
CA ALA A 254 20.37 -17.28 15.32
C ALA A 254 19.70 -16.97 16.68
N LYS A 255 20.37 -17.32 17.79
CA LYS A 255 19.89 -17.04 19.14
C LYS A 255 19.78 -15.54 19.41
N TYR A 256 20.82 -14.76 19.05
CA TYR A 256 20.78 -13.30 19.20
C TYR A 256 19.57 -12.68 18.47
N GLU A 257 19.34 -13.05 17.20
CA GLU A 257 18.20 -12.52 16.43
C GLU A 257 16.84 -12.91 17.02
N LEU A 258 16.72 -14.15 17.48
CA LEU A 258 15.51 -14.66 18.10
C LEU A 258 15.20 -13.93 19.42
N GLU A 259 16.19 -13.73 20.29
CA GLU A 259 16.03 -13.03 21.55
C GLU A 259 15.62 -11.57 21.35
N LYS A 260 16.25 -10.86 20.40
CA LYS A 260 15.84 -9.50 20.02
C LYS A 260 14.41 -9.48 19.48
N CYS A 261 14.02 -10.47 18.66
CA CYS A 261 12.66 -10.59 18.15
C CYS A 261 11.64 -10.79 19.28
N ILE A 262 11.89 -11.74 20.18
CA ILE A 262 11.00 -12.05 21.31
C ILE A 262 10.88 -10.84 22.25
N SER A 263 12.00 -10.19 22.57
CA SER A 263 12.01 -8.97 23.40
C SER A 263 11.17 -7.86 22.78
N ALA A 264 11.36 -7.58 21.49
CA ALA A 264 10.57 -6.57 20.78
C ALA A 264 9.07 -6.92 20.73
N ARG A 265 8.71 -8.20 20.58
CA ARG A 265 7.31 -8.65 20.60
C ARG A 265 6.68 -8.49 21.98
N LYS A 266 7.39 -8.87 23.05
CA LYS A 266 6.94 -8.67 24.44
C LYS A 266 6.69 -7.19 24.72
N ALA A 267 7.61 -6.31 24.35
CA ALA A 267 7.47 -4.86 24.50
C ALA A 267 6.24 -4.32 23.74
N ALA A 268 5.96 -4.86 22.56
CA ALA A 268 4.79 -4.51 21.75
C ALA A 268 3.49 -5.23 22.18
N LYS A 269 3.51 -6.03 23.27
CA LYS A 269 2.38 -6.86 23.75
C LYS A 269 1.83 -7.82 22.68
N TYR A 270 2.69 -8.30 21.79
CA TYR A 270 2.35 -9.33 20.81
C TYR A 270 2.62 -10.73 21.36
N ALA A 271 1.76 -11.68 20.99
CA ALA A 271 1.95 -13.09 21.35
C ALA A 271 3.26 -13.64 20.77
N ILE A 272 3.94 -14.48 21.54
CA ILE A 272 5.07 -15.28 21.06
C ILE A 272 4.50 -16.55 20.44
N THR A 273 4.84 -16.81 19.18
CA THR A 273 4.27 -17.97 18.47
C THR A 273 4.94 -19.27 18.92
N TRP A 274 4.26 -20.40 18.71
CA TRP A 274 4.82 -21.71 19.03
C TRP A 274 6.12 -21.98 18.27
N GLU A 275 6.25 -21.54 17.02
CA GLU A 275 7.49 -21.72 16.25
C GLU A 275 8.67 -20.95 16.87
N MET A 276 8.41 -19.75 17.42
CA MET A 276 9.43 -18.98 18.15
C MET A 276 9.85 -19.67 19.45
N GLN A 277 8.88 -20.22 20.18
CA GLN A 277 9.16 -20.98 21.41
C GLN A 277 9.98 -22.23 21.10
N ASN A 278 9.58 -23.00 20.08
CA ASN A 278 10.29 -24.21 19.67
C ASN A 278 11.74 -23.92 19.23
N LEU A 279 11.95 -22.85 18.45
CA LEU A 279 13.30 -22.43 18.06
C LEU A 279 14.11 -21.97 19.29
N SER A 280 13.47 -21.30 20.25
CA SER A 280 14.12 -20.87 21.50
C SER A 280 14.57 -22.07 22.33
N SER A 281 13.72 -23.08 22.47
CA SER A 281 14.05 -24.33 23.16
C SER A 281 15.19 -25.06 22.46
N SER A 282 15.20 -25.08 21.12
CA SER A 282 16.27 -25.68 20.32
C SER A 282 17.62 -24.94 20.44
N LEU A 283 17.62 -23.71 20.95
CA LEU A 283 18.80 -22.86 21.15
C LEU A 283 19.10 -22.65 22.65
N ASN A 284 18.50 -23.43 23.55
CA ASN A 284 18.62 -23.20 24.99
C ASN A 284 20.09 -23.23 25.45
N ASP A 285 20.84 -24.23 25.00
CA ASP A 285 22.24 -24.47 25.41
C ASP A 285 23.27 -23.67 24.59
N VAL A 286 22.82 -22.89 23.60
CA VAL A 286 23.70 -22.08 22.76
C VAL A 286 23.92 -20.72 23.44
N ALA A 287 25.14 -20.21 23.53
CA ALA A 287 25.34 -18.81 23.94
C ALA A 287 25.00 -17.87 22.76
N ALA A 288 24.24 -16.79 23.02
CA ALA A 288 23.98 -15.78 22.01
C ALA A 288 25.28 -15.08 21.60
N ALA A 289 25.40 -14.71 20.33
CA ALA A 289 26.54 -13.92 19.86
C ALA A 289 26.63 -12.60 20.64
N SER A 290 27.85 -12.13 20.94
CA SER A 290 28.02 -10.83 21.56
C SER A 290 27.57 -9.71 20.61
N GLU A 291 27.27 -8.52 21.16
CA GLU A 291 26.92 -7.34 20.35
C GLU A 291 28.05 -6.96 19.37
N ILE A 292 29.30 -7.18 19.76
CA ILE A 292 30.48 -6.90 18.93
C ILE A 292 30.56 -7.88 17.76
N ASP A 293 30.43 -9.18 18.05
CA ASP A 293 30.47 -10.23 17.02
C ASP A 293 29.29 -10.08 16.05
N HIS A 294 28.09 -9.78 16.57
CA HIS A 294 26.91 -9.54 15.76
C HIS A 294 27.09 -8.37 14.79
N LYS A 295 27.65 -7.24 15.26
CA LYS A 295 27.97 -6.10 14.40
C LYS A 295 29.03 -6.45 13.35
N ALA A 296 30.05 -7.22 13.71
CA ALA A 296 31.06 -7.69 12.77
C ALA A 296 30.44 -8.60 11.69
N PHE A 297 29.56 -9.52 12.08
CA PHE A 297 28.80 -10.36 11.16
C PHE A 297 27.97 -9.52 10.19
N TYR A 298 27.21 -8.54 10.69
CA TYR A 298 26.42 -7.63 9.85
C TYR A 298 27.27 -6.82 8.86
N ARG A 299 28.48 -6.39 9.26
CA ARG A 299 29.43 -5.72 8.36
C ARG A 299 29.93 -6.65 7.26
N ALA A 300 30.30 -7.89 7.60
CA ALA A 300 30.71 -8.88 6.61
C ALA A 300 29.59 -9.18 5.60
N GLN A 301 28.35 -9.34 6.09
CA GLN A 301 27.18 -9.52 5.23
C GLN A 301 26.90 -8.30 4.35
N ALA A 302 27.18 -7.09 4.82
CA ALA A 302 27.01 -5.88 4.01
C ALA A 302 27.92 -5.87 2.78
N ALA A 303 29.18 -6.30 2.91
CA ALA A 303 30.12 -6.39 1.80
C ALA A 303 29.64 -7.36 0.69
N VAL A 304 29.01 -8.48 1.08
CA VAL A 304 28.39 -9.43 0.14
C VAL A 304 27.29 -8.74 -0.67
N VAL A 305 26.40 -8.00 -0.01
CA VAL A 305 25.30 -7.28 -0.69
C VAL A 305 25.83 -6.18 -1.60
N GLU A 306 26.83 -5.41 -1.15
CA GLU A 306 27.43 -4.35 -1.96
C GLU A 306 28.05 -4.88 -3.24
N THR A 307 28.78 -6.00 -3.15
CA THR A 307 29.35 -6.70 -4.32
C THR A 307 28.23 -7.14 -5.27
N TYR A 308 27.19 -7.77 -4.74
CA TYR A 308 26.05 -8.22 -5.53
C TYR A 308 25.28 -7.08 -6.21
N VAL A 309 25.07 -5.95 -5.53
CA VAL A 309 24.38 -4.78 -6.11
C VAL A 309 25.23 -4.08 -7.17
N LYS A 310 26.55 -4.03 -6.99
CA LYS A 310 27.49 -3.38 -7.93
C LYS A 310 27.77 -4.20 -9.19
N ALA A 311 27.71 -5.53 -9.13
CA ALA A 311 27.99 -6.46 -10.25
C ALA A 311 26.94 -6.45 -11.38
N ILE A 312 26.30 -5.32 -11.68
CA ILE A 312 25.46 -5.17 -12.88
C ILE A 312 26.34 -4.54 -13.95
N ASP A 313 26.71 -5.35 -14.94
CA ASP A 313 27.15 -4.83 -16.24
C ASP A 313 26.00 -4.04 -16.85
N ILE A 314 26.34 -2.87 -17.38
CA ILE A 314 25.44 -2.04 -18.16
C ILE A 314 25.09 -2.85 -19.42
N LEU A 315 23.90 -3.46 -19.43
CA LEU A 315 23.22 -3.98 -20.61
C LEU A 315 21.90 -3.23 -20.76
#